data_AF-A0A453GQT3-F1
#
_entry.id   AF-A0A453GQT3-F1
#
_cell.length_a   1.000
_cell.length_b   1.000
_cell.length_c   1.000
_cell.angle_alpha   90.00
_cell.angle_beta   90.00
_cell.angle_gamma   90.00
#
_symmetry.space_group_name_H-M   'P 1'
#
loop_
_entity.id
_entity.type
_entity.pdbx_description
1 polymer ?
#
loop_
_entity_poly.entity_id
_entity_poly.type
_entity_poly.pdbx_seq_one_letter_code
_entity_poly.pdbx_strand_id
1 'polypeptide(L)'
;SPPKPCPQQPRPLAMSPPLQAPDYRYVTEECLREWKGQSAAAFRLPDPVPMARFLYELCWAMVRGDLPPQKCRAALDSVVFVEEARQEESASVLADIIAHLGQDITISGEYRSRLVKMTKSLVESSLIVPRLLQERCEEEFLWEVELSKSKGQDLKAKEVRVNTRLLYQQTKFNLVREESEGYAKLVTLLCQVGSDLACQNASSATISIVKSLIGHFDLDPNRVFDIGVGMF
;
A
#
# COMPACT_ATOMS: atom_id res chain seq x y z
N SER A 1 19.76 -52.37 -12.69
CA SER A 1 19.31 -50.97 -12.63
C SER A 1 17.81 -50.92 -12.43
N PRO A 2 17.28 -50.19 -11.44
CA PRO A 2 15.84 -50.05 -11.27
C PRO A 2 15.25 -49.14 -12.36
N PRO A 3 13.97 -49.33 -12.74
CA PRO A 3 13.31 -48.49 -13.74
C PRO A 3 13.11 -47.06 -13.24
N LYS A 4 13.26 -46.08 -14.13
CA LYS A 4 13.02 -44.66 -13.85
C LYS A 4 11.54 -44.42 -13.52
N PRO A 5 11.22 -43.51 -12.57
CA PRO A 5 9.83 -43.15 -12.30
C PRO A 5 9.21 -42.40 -13.48
N CYS A 6 7.96 -42.70 -13.81
CA CYS A 6 7.18 -41.94 -14.78
C CYS A 6 6.96 -40.49 -14.31
N PRO A 7 6.89 -39.52 -15.25
CA PRO A 7 6.59 -38.13 -14.92
C PRO A 7 5.18 -38.02 -14.34
N GLN A 8 5.08 -37.48 -13.12
CA GLN A 8 3.80 -37.18 -12.49
C GLN A 8 3.12 -36.03 -13.25
N GLN A 9 1.88 -36.25 -13.68
CA GLN A 9 1.03 -35.22 -14.25
C GLN A 9 0.81 -34.08 -13.23
N PRO A 10 0.77 -32.80 -13.65
CA PRO A 10 0.52 -31.70 -12.72
C PRO A 10 -0.84 -31.89 -12.06
N ARG A 11 -0.90 -31.77 -10.72
CA ARG A 11 -2.19 -31.68 -10.01
C ARG A 11 -3.02 -30.54 -10.63
N PRO A 12 -4.34 -30.72 -10.81
CA PRO A 12 -5.19 -29.61 -11.19
C PRO A 12 -5.02 -28.50 -10.15
N LEU A 13 -4.66 -27.30 -10.61
CA LEU A 13 -4.65 -26.09 -9.80
C LEU A 13 -6.03 -25.96 -9.15
N ALA A 14 -6.07 -25.77 -7.84
CA ALA A 14 -7.32 -25.58 -7.10
C ALA A 14 -8.14 -24.50 -7.80
N MET A 15 -9.34 -24.87 -8.26
CA MET A 15 -10.28 -23.92 -8.83
C MET A 15 -10.52 -22.84 -7.78
N SER A 16 -10.21 -21.59 -8.13
CA SER A 16 -10.57 -20.43 -7.33
C SER A 16 -12.06 -20.50 -6.98
N PRO A 17 -12.44 -20.24 -5.72
CA PRO A 17 -13.82 -20.35 -5.27
C PRO A 17 -14.73 -19.54 -6.20
N PRO A 18 -15.91 -20.07 -6.57
CA PRO A 18 -16.82 -19.37 -7.45
C PRO A 18 -17.24 -18.05 -6.80
N LEU A 19 -17.25 -16.98 -7.58
CA LEU A 19 -17.76 -15.67 -7.18
C LEU A 19 -19.17 -15.80 -6.60
N GLN A 20 -19.31 -15.50 -5.30
CA GLN A 20 -20.61 -15.48 -4.64
C GLN A 20 -21.25 -14.12 -4.86
N ALA A 21 -22.10 -14.04 -5.89
CA ALA A 21 -22.93 -12.87 -6.12
C ALA A 21 -23.94 -12.69 -4.97
N PRO A 22 -24.34 -11.44 -4.67
CA PRO A 22 -25.33 -11.18 -3.66
C PRO A 22 -26.70 -11.67 -4.11
N ASP A 23 -27.55 -11.98 -3.12
CA ASP A 23 -28.98 -12.15 -3.35
C ASP A 23 -29.60 -10.80 -3.72
N TYR A 24 -29.96 -10.63 -5.00
CA TYR A 24 -30.47 -9.39 -5.55
C TYR A 24 -31.93 -9.18 -5.10
N ARG A 25 -32.14 -8.22 -4.21
CA ARG A 25 -33.48 -7.90 -3.69
C ARG A 25 -34.08 -6.67 -4.36
N TYR A 26 -33.26 -5.69 -4.73
CA TYR A 26 -33.72 -4.40 -5.24
C TYR A 26 -33.28 -4.15 -6.68
N VAL A 27 -32.07 -4.58 -7.06
CA VAL A 27 -31.60 -4.50 -8.45
C VAL A 27 -32.06 -5.74 -9.21
N THR A 28 -33.34 -5.77 -9.59
CA THR A 28 -33.94 -6.91 -10.32
C THR A 28 -33.61 -6.87 -11.82
N GLU A 29 -33.80 -8.00 -12.52
CA GLU A 29 -33.59 -8.06 -13.98
C GLU A 29 -34.46 -7.05 -14.75
N GLU A 30 -35.65 -6.74 -14.25
CA GLU A 30 -36.52 -5.72 -14.83
C GLU A 30 -35.91 -4.32 -14.71
N CYS A 31 -35.36 -3.95 -13.54
CA CYS A 31 -34.67 -2.68 -13.35
C CYS A 31 -33.49 -2.56 -14.32
N LEU A 32 -32.70 -3.63 -14.45
CA LEU A 32 -31.55 -3.68 -15.37
C LEU A 32 -31.98 -3.50 -16.83
N ARG A 33 -33.10 -4.07 -17.24
CA ARG A 33 -33.66 -3.93 -18.58
C ARG A 33 -34.11 -2.49 -18.84
N GLU A 34 -34.82 -1.88 -17.90
CA GLU A 34 -35.30 -0.49 -18.02
C GLU A 34 -34.16 0.52 -18.07
N TRP A 35 -33.12 0.37 -17.23
CA TRP A 35 -31.96 1.26 -17.26
C TRP A 35 -31.10 1.14 -18.52
N LYS A 36 -31.06 -0.06 -19.13
CA LYS A 36 -30.42 -0.28 -20.45
C LYS A 36 -31.25 0.33 -21.58
N GLY A 37 -32.57 0.33 -21.44
CA GLY A 37 -33.52 0.84 -22.43
C GLY A 37 -33.47 2.36 -22.62
N GLN A 38 -34.33 2.84 -23.53
CA GLN A 38 -34.49 4.27 -23.81
C GLN A 38 -35.31 5.00 -22.74
N SER A 39 -36.04 4.26 -21.88
CA SER A 39 -36.92 4.81 -20.83
C SER A 39 -36.22 5.01 -19.47
N ALA A 40 -34.90 4.88 -19.40
CA ALA A 40 -34.14 4.92 -18.14
C ALA A 40 -34.38 6.19 -17.30
N ALA A 41 -34.64 7.33 -17.92
CA ALA A 41 -34.90 8.59 -17.22
C ALA A 41 -36.31 8.71 -16.62
N ALA A 42 -37.27 7.94 -17.15
CA ALA A 42 -38.67 7.96 -16.70
C ALA A 42 -38.96 6.84 -15.68
N PHE A 43 -38.10 5.83 -15.60
CA PHE A 43 -38.25 4.72 -14.66
C PHE A 43 -37.98 5.17 -13.22
N ARG A 44 -38.84 4.73 -12.30
CA ARG A 44 -38.73 4.98 -10.86
C ARG A 44 -39.07 3.71 -10.10
N LEU A 45 -38.27 3.38 -9.10
CA LEU A 45 -38.60 2.29 -8.17
C LEU A 45 -39.74 2.74 -7.25
N PRO A 46 -40.79 1.92 -7.06
CA PRO A 46 -42.00 2.32 -6.35
C PRO A 46 -41.81 2.43 -4.84
N ASP A 47 -40.98 1.57 -4.25
CA ASP A 47 -40.77 1.50 -2.81
C ASP A 47 -39.41 2.11 -2.40
N PRO A 48 -39.34 2.82 -1.26
CA PRO A 48 -38.07 3.26 -0.69
C PRO A 48 -37.16 2.07 -0.36
N VAL A 49 -35.88 2.17 -0.73
CA VAL A 49 -34.90 1.09 -0.52
C VAL A 49 -33.77 1.51 0.43
N PRO A 50 -33.18 0.58 1.20
CA PRO A 50 -32.02 0.86 2.02
C PRO A 50 -30.80 1.21 1.15
N MET A 51 -30.18 2.37 1.38
CA MET A 51 -29.12 2.90 0.50
C MET A 51 -27.94 1.94 0.35
N ALA A 52 -27.35 1.48 1.46
CA ALA A 52 -26.16 0.63 1.42
C ALA A 52 -26.40 -0.69 0.68
N ARG A 53 -27.58 -1.30 0.85
CA ARG A 53 -27.91 -2.55 0.18
C ARG A 53 -28.11 -2.36 -1.32
N PHE A 54 -28.84 -1.32 -1.71
CA PHE A 54 -29.05 -1.01 -3.12
C PHE A 54 -27.74 -0.69 -3.84
N LEU A 55 -26.89 0.17 -3.26
CA LEU A 55 -25.59 0.52 -3.83
C LEU A 55 -24.68 -0.69 -3.98
N TYR A 56 -24.69 -1.60 -3.00
CA TYR A 56 -23.91 -2.83 -3.05
C TYR A 56 -24.36 -3.74 -4.22
N GLU A 57 -25.67 -3.96 -4.36
CA GLU A 57 -26.23 -4.73 -5.48
C GLU A 57 -25.94 -4.06 -6.83
N LEU A 58 -26.02 -2.73 -6.90
CA LEU A 58 -25.72 -1.96 -8.11
C LEU A 58 -24.25 -2.09 -8.54
N CYS A 59 -23.30 -1.95 -7.60
CA CYS A 59 -21.88 -2.22 -7.84
C CYS A 59 -21.67 -3.64 -8.35
N TRP A 60 -22.32 -4.63 -7.73
CA TRP A 60 -22.22 -6.02 -8.16
C TRP A 60 -22.78 -6.23 -9.59
N ALA A 61 -23.92 -5.63 -9.93
CA ALA A 61 -24.47 -5.70 -11.28
C ALA A 61 -23.49 -5.13 -12.33
N MET A 62 -22.77 -4.07 -12.00
CA MET A 62 -21.74 -3.51 -12.88
C MET A 62 -20.50 -4.41 -12.98
N VAL A 63 -20.02 -4.98 -11.87
CA VAL A 63 -18.88 -5.91 -11.86
C VAL A 63 -19.19 -7.17 -12.68
N ARG A 64 -20.43 -7.69 -12.59
CA ARG A 64 -20.91 -8.80 -13.43
C ARG A 64 -21.09 -8.44 -14.90
N GLY A 65 -21.07 -7.16 -15.26
CA GLY A 65 -21.33 -6.65 -16.60
C GLY A 65 -22.81 -6.62 -16.97
N ASP A 66 -23.69 -6.83 -16.00
CA ASP A 66 -25.13 -6.77 -16.17
C ASP A 66 -25.61 -5.32 -16.29
N LEU A 67 -24.82 -4.32 -15.88
CA LEU A 67 -25.11 -2.90 -16.10
C LEU A 67 -23.84 -2.14 -16.55
N PRO A 68 -23.90 -1.33 -17.62
CA PRO A 68 -22.77 -0.48 -17.99
C PRO A 68 -22.62 0.70 -17.00
N PRO A 69 -21.37 1.11 -16.65
CA PRO A 69 -21.13 2.14 -15.64
C PRO A 69 -21.78 3.50 -15.93
N GLN A 70 -21.97 3.85 -17.21
CA GLN A 70 -22.59 5.12 -17.60
C GLN A 70 -24.07 5.22 -17.15
N LYS A 71 -24.72 4.08 -16.92
CA LYS A 71 -26.13 4.02 -16.48
C LYS A 71 -26.28 4.07 -14.96
N CYS A 72 -25.18 4.07 -14.20
CA CYS A 72 -25.21 4.14 -12.74
C CYS A 72 -25.99 5.39 -12.25
N ARG A 73 -25.76 6.55 -12.86
CA ARG A 73 -26.47 7.78 -12.50
C ARG A 73 -27.98 7.65 -12.71
N ALA A 74 -28.42 7.09 -13.83
CA ALA A 74 -29.85 6.86 -14.08
C ALA A 74 -30.46 5.90 -13.05
N ALA A 75 -29.71 4.88 -12.61
CA ALA A 75 -30.14 3.97 -11.55
C ALA A 75 -30.30 4.69 -10.20
N LEU A 76 -29.32 5.51 -9.82
CA LEU A 76 -29.38 6.32 -8.60
C LEU A 76 -30.53 7.34 -8.63
N ASP A 77 -30.69 8.02 -9.76
CA ASP A 77 -31.76 8.99 -9.95
C ASP A 77 -33.14 8.33 -9.91
N SER A 78 -33.26 7.02 -10.21
CA SER A 78 -34.53 6.31 -10.23
C SER A 78 -35.05 5.89 -8.84
N VAL A 79 -34.24 6.05 -7.80
CA VAL A 79 -34.50 5.51 -6.45
C VAL A 79 -34.77 6.61 -5.44
N VAL A 80 -35.66 6.30 -4.49
CA VAL A 80 -35.79 7.04 -3.23
C VAL A 80 -35.23 6.16 -2.12
N PHE A 81 -34.31 6.70 -1.33
CA PHE A 81 -33.73 5.98 -0.21
C PHE A 81 -34.60 6.13 1.04
N VAL A 82 -34.60 5.10 1.90
CA VAL A 82 -35.28 5.15 3.21
C VAL A 82 -34.64 6.23 4.09
N GLU A 83 -33.32 6.35 4.00
CA GLU A 83 -32.55 7.41 4.63
C GLU A 83 -32.70 8.72 3.83
N GLU A 84 -32.75 9.88 4.50
CA GLU A 84 -32.64 11.21 3.85
C GLU A 84 -31.21 11.39 3.30
N ALA A 85 -30.90 10.67 2.24
CA ALA A 85 -29.55 10.54 1.72
C ALA A 85 -29.15 11.80 0.96
N ARG A 86 -28.10 12.46 1.44
CA ARG A 86 -27.41 13.49 0.64
C ARG A 86 -26.49 12.82 -0.37
N GLN A 87 -26.20 13.51 -1.46
CA GLN A 87 -25.26 13.04 -2.49
C GLN A 87 -23.87 12.71 -1.92
N GLU A 88 -23.44 13.39 -0.86
CA GLU A 88 -22.16 13.13 -0.19
C GLU A 88 -22.15 11.80 0.56
N GLU A 89 -23.29 11.41 1.15
CA GLU A 89 -23.43 10.16 1.89
C GLU A 89 -23.44 8.96 0.93
N SER A 90 -24.15 9.06 -0.19
CA SER A 90 -24.16 8.00 -1.21
C SER A 90 -22.78 7.83 -1.85
N ALA A 91 -22.06 8.92 -2.12
CA ALA A 91 -20.67 8.88 -2.59
C ALA A 91 -19.72 8.22 -1.59
N SER A 92 -19.90 8.49 -0.28
CA SER A 92 -19.13 7.85 0.78
C SER A 92 -19.42 6.34 0.84
N VAL A 93 -20.68 5.94 0.85
CA VAL A 93 -21.05 4.51 0.91
C VAL A 93 -20.56 3.76 -0.33
N LEU A 94 -20.64 4.37 -1.52
CA LEU A 94 -20.06 3.81 -2.75
C LEU A 94 -18.55 3.60 -2.64
N ALA A 95 -17.82 4.57 -2.09
CA ALA A 95 -16.38 4.43 -1.88
C ALA A 95 -16.03 3.29 -0.92
N ASP A 96 -16.82 3.09 0.16
CA ASP A 96 -16.65 1.98 1.09
C ASP A 96 -16.87 0.62 0.41
N ILE A 97 -17.94 0.52 -0.39
CA ILE A 97 -18.24 -0.69 -1.16
C ILE A 97 -17.14 -1.00 -2.16
N ILE A 98 -16.66 0.00 -2.90
CA ILE A 98 -15.58 -0.18 -3.88
C ILE A 98 -14.28 -0.60 -3.20
N ALA A 99 -13.93 0.00 -2.06
CA ALA A 99 -12.76 -0.40 -1.29
C ALA A 99 -12.87 -1.87 -0.85
N HIS A 100 -14.04 -2.28 -0.36
CA HIS A 100 -14.29 -3.67 0.02
C HIS A 100 -14.17 -4.64 -1.17
N LEU A 101 -14.79 -4.32 -2.31
CA LEU A 101 -14.69 -5.14 -3.53
C LEU A 101 -13.27 -5.16 -4.10
N GLY A 102 -12.51 -4.08 -3.96
CA GLY A 102 -11.12 -3.98 -4.44
C GLY A 102 -10.16 -4.92 -3.71
N GLN A 103 -10.46 -5.26 -2.46
CA GLN A 103 -9.69 -6.18 -1.62
C GLN A 103 -10.14 -7.65 -1.75
N ASP A 104 -11.30 -7.90 -2.36
CA ASP A 104 -11.84 -9.24 -2.48
C ASP A 104 -11.06 -10.08 -3.52
N ILE A 105 -10.31 -11.07 -3.03
CA ILE A 105 -9.50 -11.98 -3.84
C ILE A 105 -10.32 -12.83 -4.82
N THR A 106 -11.63 -12.96 -4.61
CA THR A 106 -12.52 -13.69 -5.51
C THR A 106 -12.84 -12.88 -6.77
N ILE A 107 -12.71 -11.55 -6.71
CA ILE A 107 -12.89 -10.65 -7.84
C ILE A 107 -11.59 -10.58 -8.64
N SER A 108 -11.42 -11.53 -9.57
CA SER A 108 -10.22 -11.65 -10.41
C SER A 108 -10.54 -11.59 -11.91
N GLY A 109 -9.50 -11.42 -12.73
CA GLY A 109 -9.59 -11.45 -14.20
C GLY A 109 -10.51 -10.37 -14.78
N GLU A 110 -11.55 -10.80 -15.51
CA GLU A 110 -12.50 -9.89 -16.15
C GLU A 110 -13.30 -9.07 -15.14
N TYR A 111 -13.70 -9.66 -14.02
CA TYR A 111 -14.47 -8.96 -12.98
C TYR A 111 -13.65 -7.83 -12.37
N ARG A 112 -12.36 -8.06 -12.16
CA ARG A 112 -11.42 -7.05 -11.67
C ARG A 112 -11.25 -5.91 -12.67
N SER A 113 -11.12 -6.24 -13.96
CA SER A 113 -11.08 -5.24 -15.04
C SER A 113 -12.36 -4.39 -15.09
N ARG A 114 -13.53 -5.02 -14.89
CA ARG A 114 -14.83 -4.32 -14.85
C ARG A 114 -14.96 -3.44 -13.61
N LEU A 115 -14.49 -3.88 -12.45
CA LEU A 115 -14.43 -3.08 -11.22
C LEU A 115 -13.59 -1.82 -11.41
N VAL A 116 -12.41 -1.93 -12.03
CA VAL A 116 -11.54 -0.79 -12.35
C VAL A 116 -12.26 0.18 -13.31
N LYS A 117 -12.82 -0.34 -14.40
CA LYS A 117 -13.56 0.47 -15.39
C LYS A 117 -14.77 1.18 -14.78
N MET A 118 -15.52 0.47 -13.93
CA MET A 118 -16.63 1.03 -13.17
C MET A 118 -16.15 2.18 -12.30
N THR A 119 -15.12 1.96 -11.48
CA THR A 119 -14.59 2.97 -10.55
C THR A 119 -14.13 4.23 -11.30
N LYS A 120 -13.39 4.07 -12.40
CA LYS A 120 -12.99 5.20 -13.27
C LYS A 120 -14.20 5.99 -13.76
N SER A 121 -15.22 5.30 -14.28
CA SER A 121 -16.43 5.95 -14.80
C SER A 121 -17.25 6.66 -13.72
N LEU A 122 -17.29 6.13 -12.49
CA LEU A 122 -17.96 6.78 -11.36
C LEU A 122 -17.24 8.08 -10.94
N VAL A 123 -15.90 8.08 -10.98
CA VAL A 123 -15.09 9.27 -10.73
C VAL A 123 -15.30 10.32 -11.82
N GLU A 124 -15.23 9.93 -13.10
CA GLU A 124 -15.47 10.81 -14.25
C GLU A 124 -16.88 11.43 -14.20
N SER A 125 -17.87 10.65 -13.79
CA SER A 125 -19.26 11.10 -13.68
C SER A 125 -19.53 11.94 -12.43
N SER A 126 -18.50 12.27 -11.63
CA SER A 126 -18.61 12.98 -10.36
C SER A 126 -19.61 12.34 -9.38
N LEU A 127 -19.76 11.00 -9.45
CA LEU A 127 -20.55 10.24 -8.48
C LEU A 127 -19.75 9.94 -7.22
N ILE A 128 -18.42 9.88 -7.33
CA ILE A 128 -17.50 9.67 -6.22
C ILE A 128 -16.37 10.70 -6.30
N VAL A 129 -16.07 11.33 -5.17
CA VAL A 129 -14.93 12.23 -5.05
C VAL A 129 -13.64 11.39 -4.97
N PRO A 130 -12.62 11.63 -5.83
CA PRO A 130 -11.38 10.85 -5.84
C PRO A 130 -10.71 10.72 -4.47
N ARG A 131 -10.81 11.77 -3.65
CA ARG A 131 -10.26 11.82 -2.30
C ARG A 131 -10.80 10.68 -1.41
N LEU A 132 -12.07 10.33 -1.52
CA LEU A 132 -12.69 9.26 -0.73
C LEU A 132 -12.09 7.89 -1.09
N LEU A 133 -11.79 7.66 -2.37
CA LEU A 133 -11.13 6.43 -2.82
C LEU A 133 -9.67 6.39 -2.33
N GLN A 134 -8.96 7.51 -2.42
CA GLN A 134 -7.57 7.59 -1.95
C GLN A 134 -7.42 7.32 -0.45
N GLU A 135 -8.41 7.72 0.36
CA GLU A 135 -8.39 7.50 1.81
C GLU A 135 -8.72 6.04 2.21
N ARG A 136 -9.33 5.25 1.32
CA ARG A 136 -9.95 3.95 1.68
C ARG A 136 -9.45 2.76 0.88
N CYS A 137 -8.98 2.97 -0.35
CA CYS A 137 -8.51 1.92 -1.22
C CYS A 137 -7.00 1.68 -1.09
N GLU A 138 -6.55 0.46 -1.36
CA GLU A 138 -5.13 0.13 -1.43
C GLU A 138 -4.45 0.76 -2.64
N GLU A 139 -3.14 1.04 -2.51
CA GLU A 139 -2.39 1.72 -3.56
C GLU A 139 -2.34 0.94 -4.88
N GLU A 140 -2.28 -0.40 -4.82
CA GLU A 140 -2.30 -1.26 -6.01
C GLU A 140 -3.59 -1.04 -6.81
N PHE A 141 -4.75 -0.98 -6.13
CA PHE A 141 -6.03 -0.68 -6.77
C PHE A 141 -6.09 0.76 -7.29
N LEU A 142 -5.65 1.73 -6.49
CA LEU A 142 -5.64 3.15 -6.89
C LEU A 142 -4.76 3.40 -8.12
N TRP A 143 -3.65 2.66 -8.25
CA TRP A 143 -2.81 2.69 -9.44
C TRP A 143 -3.56 2.17 -10.67
N GLU A 144 -4.30 1.05 -10.56
CA GLU A 144 -5.09 0.52 -11.67
C GLU A 144 -6.21 1.46 -12.12
N VAL A 145 -6.80 2.19 -11.17
CA VAL A 145 -7.82 3.23 -11.43
C VAL A 145 -7.17 4.56 -11.90
N GLU A 146 -5.84 4.64 -11.98
CA GLU A 146 -5.07 5.84 -12.38
C GLU A 146 -5.26 7.05 -11.45
N LEU A 147 -5.61 6.80 -10.18
CA LEU A 147 -5.73 7.83 -9.14
C LEU A 147 -4.44 8.02 -8.33
N SER A 148 -3.41 7.20 -8.60
CA SER A 148 -2.09 7.26 -7.98
C SER A 148 -0.98 7.42 -9.03
N LYS A 149 0.06 8.20 -8.70
CA LYS A 149 1.19 8.51 -9.60
C LYS A 149 2.33 7.48 -9.56
N SER A 150 2.31 6.52 -8.63
CA SER A 150 3.35 5.51 -8.44
C SER A 150 2.73 4.11 -8.34
N LYS A 151 3.40 3.09 -8.91
CA LYS A 151 2.99 1.70 -8.74
C LYS A 151 3.19 1.31 -7.28
N GLY A 152 2.27 0.53 -6.69
CA GLY A 152 2.43 0.02 -5.31
C GLY A 152 3.74 -0.75 -5.06
N GLN A 153 4.36 -1.29 -6.11
CA GLN A 153 5.70 -1.89 -6.05
C GLN A 153 6.81 -0.89 -5.69
N ASP A 154 6.70 0.38 -6.09
CA ASP A 154 7.68 1.42 -5.75
C ASP A 154 7.61 1.77 -4.26
N LEU A 155 6.42 1.76 -3.64
CA LEU A 155 6.30 1.97 -2.20
C LEU A 155 6.80 0.77 -1.41
N LYS A 156 6.48 -0.46 -1.81
CA LYS A 156 7.05 -1.67 -1.20
C LYS A 156 8.58 -1.69 -1.28
N ALA A 157 9.15 -1.31 -2.43
CA ALA A 157 10.60 -1.20 -2.57
C ALA A 157 11.20 -0.11 -1.68
N LYS A 158 10.54 1.05 -1.55
CA LYS A 158 10.94 2.11 -0.62
C LYS A 158 10.86 1.65 0.84
N GLU A 159 9.80 0.94 1.22
CA GLU A 159 9.63 0.37 2.56
C GLU A 159 10.76 -0.60 2.88
N VAL A 160 11.03 -1.57 2.01
CA VAL A 160 12.15 -2.51 2.17
C VAL A 160 13.47 -1.76 2.32
N ARG A 161 13.70 -0.72 1.51
CA ARG A 161 14.92 0.09 1.60
C ARG A 161 15.02 0.84 2.93
N VAL A 162 13.92 1.41 3.43
CA VAL A 162 13.88 2.13 4.71
C VAL A 162 14.09 1.16 5.88
N ASN A 163 13.35 0.05 5.91
CA ASN A 163 13.48 -0.97 6.95
C ASN A 163 14.88 -1.59 6.97
N THR A 164 15.45 -1.88 5.79
CA THR A 164 16.82 -2.38 5.68
C THR A 164 17.82 -1.36 6.22
N ARG A 165 17.63 -0.08 5.88
CA ARG A 165 18.47 1.01 6.38
C ARG A 165 18.42 1.11 7.91
N LEU A 166 17.22 1.10 8.49
CA LEU A 166 17.02 1.20 9.93
C LEU A 166 17.57 0.00 10.69
N LEU A 167 17.42 -1.21 10.15
CA LEU A 167 17.77 -2.44 10.86
C LEU A 167 19.25 -2.83 10.69
N TYR A 168 19.88 -2.49 9.56
CA TYR A 168 21.21 -2.99 9.22
C TYR A 168 22.29 -1.91 9.08
N GLN A 169 21.96 -0.63 8.98
CA GLN A 169 22.99 0.41 9.02
C GLN A 169 23.32 0.75 10.47
N GLN A 170 24.54 0.42 10.89
CA GLN A 170 25.09 1.01 12.10
C GLN A 170 25.34 2.50 11.85
N THR A 171 24.87 3.34 12.76
CA THR A 171 25.25 4.75 12.76
C THR A 171 26.69 4.80 13.24
N LYS A 172 27.63 5.15 12.34
CA LYS A 172 29.01 5.44 12.70
C LYS A 172 29.32 6.88 12.32
N PHE A 173 29.67 7.69 13.31
CA PHE A 173 29.97 9.10 13.10
C PHE A 173 31.33 9.21 12.46
N ASN A 174 31.39 9.81 11.28
CA ASN A 174 32.62 9.99 10.51
C ASN A 174 33.13 11.43 10.58
N LEU A 175 32.28 12.39 10.95
CA LEU A 175 32.66 13.79 11.06
C LEU A 175 32.79 14.21 12.52
N VAL A 176 33.80 15.03 12.80
CA VAL A 176 34.04 15.58 14.15
C VAL A 176 32.86 16.40 14.67
N ARG A 177 32.12 17.08 13.77
CA ARG A 177 30.92 17.84 14.15
C ARG A 177 29.72 16.96 14.50
N GLU A 178 29.69 15.72 14.01
CA GLU A 178 28.61 14.79 14.31
C GLU A 178 28.76 14.26 15.74
N GLU A 179 30.01 13.99 16.17
CA GLU A 179 30.31 13.50 17.52
C GLU A 179 31.57 14.13 18.12
N SER A 180 31.46 15.41 18.47
CA SER A 180 32.61 16.22 18.92
C SER A 180 33.24 15.74 20.23
N GLU A 181 32.46 15.15 21.13
CA GLU A 181 32.94 14.64 22.41
C GLU A 181 33.85 13.42 22.22
N GLY A 182 33.38 12.42 21.47
CA GLY A 182 34.14 11.20 21.21
C GLY A 182 35.46 11.49 20.50
N TYR A 183 35.45 12.36 19.48
CA TYR A 183 36.67 12.76 18.78
C TYR A 183 37.62 13.61 19.62
N ALA A 184 37.11 14.52 20.47
CA ALA A 184 37.96 15.30 21.37
C ALA A 184 38.66 14.41 22.42
N LYS A 185 37.95 13.43 22.98
CA LYS A 185 38.52 12.44 23.91
C LYS A 185 39.58 11.57 23.24
N LEU A 186 39.34 11.15 21.99
CA LEU A 186 40.32 10.41 21.19
C LEU A 186 41.60 11.21 20.95
N VAL A 187 41.48 12.45 20.46
CA VAL A 187 42.64 13.33 20.20
C VAL A 187 43.44 13.59 21.48
N THR A 188 42.75 13.85 22.60
CA THR A 188 43.39 14.05 23.91
C THR A 188 44.20 12.84 24.33
N LEU A 189 43.63 11.63 24.19
CA LEU A 189 44.33 10.37 24.48
C LEU A 189 45.58 10.20 23.61
N LEU A 190 45.47 10.47 22.30
CA LEU A 190 46.58 10.33 21.36
C LEU A 190 47.72 11.33 21.64
N CYS A 191 47.40 12.58 22.00
CA CYS A 191 48.40 13.57 22.40
C CYS A 191 49.19 13.14 23.65
N GLN A 192 48.51 12.54 24.64
CA GLN A 192 49.16 12.06 25.86
C GLN A 192 50.16 10.94 25.54
N VAL A 193 49.80 10.02 24.65
CA VAL A 193 50.67 8.93 24.20
C VAL A 193 51.88 9.45 23.41
N GLY A 194 51.70 10.46 22.56
CA GLY A 194 52.80 11.08 21.82
C GLY A 194 53.82 11.79 22.73
N SER A 195 53.40 12.27 23.90
CA SER A 195 54.26 12.93 24.88
C SER A 195 54.98 11.95 25.82
N ASP A 196 54.42 10.76 26.08
CA ASP A 196 54.94 9.74 26.99
C ASP A 196 55.62 8.58 26.23
N LEU A 197 56.71 8.86 25.51
CA LEU A 197 57.48 7.87 24.72
C LEU A 197 58.25 6.81 25.55
N ALA A 198 57.97 6.63 26.84
CA ALA A 198 58.81 5.84 27.75
C ALA A 198 58.28 4.46 28.20
N CYS A 199 57.09 3.99 27.80
CA CYS A 199 56.58 2.70 28.30
C CYS A 199 55.96 1.80 27.21
N GLN A 200 56.66 0.72 26.85
CA GLN A 200 56.17 -0.29 25.90
C GLN A 200 54.85 -0.97 26.33
N ASN A 201 54.51 -0.94 27.62
CA ASN A 201 53.26 -1.48 28.18
C ASN A 201 52.04 -0.56 28.00
N ALA A 202 52.25 0.72 27.63
CA ALA A 202 51.16 1.68 27.45
C ALA A 202 50.34 1.44 26.16
N SER A 203 50.91 0.72 25.19
CA SER A 203 50.33 0.49 23.86
C SER A 203 49.04 -0.35 23.90
N SER A 204 49.01 -1.45 24.66
CA SER A 204 47.85 -2.34 24.75
C SER A 204 46.67 -1.72 25.49
N ALA A 205 46.94 -1.00 26.58
CA ALA A 205 45.94 -0.27 27.34
C ALA A 205 45.30 0.85 26.50
N THR A 206 46.12 1.60 25.76
CA THR A 206 45.64 2.65 24.85
C THR A 206 44.72 2.09 23.78
N ILE A 207 45.11 0.98 23.12
CA ILE A 207 44.27 0.32 22.11
C ILE A 207 42.92 -0.12 22.69
N SER A 208 42.90 -0.61 23.94
CA SER A 208 41.66 -0.97 24.62
C SER A 208 40.74 0.24 24.82
N ILE A 209 41.31 1.37 25.24
CA ILE A 209 40.56 2.62 25.44
C ILE A 209 40.03 3.15 24.09
N VAL A 210 40.82 3.12 23.02
CA VAL A 210 40.37 3.52 21.67
C VAL A 210 39.21 2.65 21.20
N LYS A 211 39.29 1.32 21.39
CA LYS A 211 38.17 0.41 21.07
C LYS A 211 36.92 0.75 21.90
N SER A 212 37.10 1.08 23.18
CA SER A 212 36.00 1.52 24.04
C SER A 212 35.37 2.83 23.55
N LEU A 213 36.16 3.80 23.10
CA LEU A 213 35.65 5.06 22.53
C LEU A 213 34.90 4.84 21.21
N ILE A 214 35.43 4.02 20.31
CA ILE A 214 34.76 3.64 19.04
C ILE A 214 33.40 2.97 19.31
N GLY A 215 33.32 2.12 20.34
CA GLY A 215 32.09 1.45 20.72
C GLY A 215 31.11 2.35 21.45
N HIS A 216 31.58 3.23 22.34
CA HIS A 216 30.72 4.05 23.20
C HIS A 216 30.15 5.27 22.47
N PHE A 217 30.95 5.90 21.62
CA PHE A 217 30.55 7.08 20.85
C PHE A 217 30.25 6.76 19.39
N ASP A 218 30.19 5.47 19.03
CA ASP A 218 29.93 5.05 17.65
C ASP A 218 30.83 5.71 16.60
N LEU A 219 32.11 5.92 16.91
CA LEU A 219 33.03 6.57 15.97
C LEU A 219 33.32 5.66 14.77
N ASP A 220 33.49 6.23 13.58
CA ASP A 220 33.94 5.51 12.39
C ASP A 220 35.41 5.06 12.57
N PRO A 221 35.71 3.75 12.54
CA PRO A 221 37.06 3.26 12.77
C PRO A 221 38.08 3.72 11.72
N ASN A 222 37.67 3.95 10.48
CA ASN A 222 38.57 4.45 9.43
C ASN A 222 38.95 5.90 9.75
N ARG A 223 37.98 6.71 10.18
CA ARG A 223 38.25 8.09 10.60
C ARG A 223 39.15 8.15 11.83
N VAL A 224 38.91 7.28 12.81
CA VAL A 224 39.76 7.18 14.01
C VAL A 224 41.20 6.82 13.62
N PHE A 225 41.38 5.90 12.69
CA PHE A 225 42.70 5.56 12.13
C PHE A 225 43.35 6.74 11.41
N ASP A 226 42.61 7.43 10.53
CA ASP A 226 43.11 8.61 9.80
C ASP A 226 43.59 9.73 10.74
N ILE A 227 42.83 9.99 11.81
CA ILE A 227 43.22 10.98 12.82
C ILE A 227 44.47 10.52 13.57
N GLY A 228 44.54 9.24 13.92
CA GLY A 228 45.73 8.65 14.54
C GLY A 228 46.98 8.85 13.67
N VAL A 229 46.93 8.42 12.41
CA VAL A 229 48.05 8.57 11.47
C VAL A 229 48.38 10.03 11.19
N GLY A 230 47.40 10.93 11.12
CA GLY A 230 47.64 12.35 10.86
C GLY A 230 48.26 13.12 12.03
N MET A 231 48.28 12.54 13.24
CA MET A 231 48.86 13.16 14.44
C MET A 231 50.29 12.69 14.76
N PHE A 232 50.76 11.60 14.13
CA PHE A 232 52.12 11.07 14.26
C PHE A 232 52.95 11.40 13.02
#